data_AF-A0A1B6F3B0-F1
#
_entry.id   AF-A0A1B6F3B0-F1
#
_cell.length_a   1.000
_cell.length_b   1.000
_cell.length_c   1.000
_cell.angle_alpha   90.00
_cell.angle_beta   90.00
_cell.angle_gamma   90.00
#
_symmetry.space_group_name_H-M   'P 1'
#
loop_
_entity.id
_entity.type
_entity.pdbx_description
1 polymer ?
#
loop_
_entity_poly.entity_id
_entity_poly.type
_entity_poly.pdbx_seq_one_letter_code
_entity_poly.pdbx_strand_id
1 'polypeptide(L)'
;MESSSEENEVSVSDVADLLHQQYAIITGGKSQEGFPLISLPDQGNFANLSDADYQKLVLYLTSVPSMQEADMGFVLVVDRRNDKWSSVKTTLLKISSFFPGVLNV
;
A
#
# COMPACT_ATOMS: atom_id res chain seq x y z
N MET A 1 -8.52 2.96 34.62
CA MET A 1 -9.28 2.40 33.48
C MET A 1 -8.76 3.11 32.26
N GLU A 2 -7.74 2.51 31.65
CA GLU A 2 -7.16 3.00 30.41
C GLU A 2 -8.16 2.63 29.31
N SER A 3 -8.76 3.62 28.68
CA SER A 3 -9.60 3.40 27.50
C SER A 3 -8.68 2.94 26.39
N SER A 4 -8.66 1.64 26.13
CA SER A 4 -8.02 1.05 24.95
C SER A 4 -8.71 1.64 23.71
N SER A 5 -8.01 2.53 23.02
CA SER A 5 -8.35 2.92 21.66
C SER A 5 -8.41 1.62 20.85
N GLU A 6 -9.61 1.19 20.45
CA GLU A 6 -9.76 0.17 19.43
C GLU A 6 -9.16 0.78 18.15
N GLU A 7 -7.87 0.53 17.90
CA GLU A 7 -7.32 0.64 16.56
C GLU A 7 -8.19 -0.28 15.71
N ASN A 8 -8.97 0.30 14.80
CA ASN A 8 -9.82 -0.45 13.88
C ASN A 8 -8.90 -1.33 13.01
N GLU A 9 -8.64 -2.54 13.48
CA GLU A 9 -7.84 -3.54 12.77
C GLU A 9 -8.56 -3.87 11.47
N VAL A 10 -7.98 -3.45 10.35
CA VAL A 10 -8.56 -3.72 9.03
C VAL A 10 -8.40 -5.22 8.77
N SER A 11 -9.54 -5.92 8.70
CA SER A 11 -9.55 -7.35 8.45
C SER A 11 -9.46 -7.66 6.96
N VAL A 12 -9.08 -8.88 6.60
CA VAL A 12 -9.06 -9.32 5.20
C VAL A 12 -10.44 -9.21 4.54
N SER A 13 -11.52 -9.40 5.30
CA SER A 13 -12.89 -9.24 4.79
C SER A 13 -13.21 -7.81 4.36
N ASP A 14 -12.57 -6.81 4.96
CA ASP A 14 -12.79 -5.40 4.64
C ASP A 14 -12.09 -4.97 3.35
N VAL A 15 -11.08 -5.72 2.92
CA VAL A 15 -10.22 -5.41 1.77
C VAL A 15 -10.21 -6.49 0.70
N ALA A 16 -10.96 -7.59 0.87
CA ALA A 16 -10.93 -8.73 -0.04
C ALA A 16 -11.14 -8.31 -1.50
N ASP A 17 -12.16 -7.50 -1.77
CA ASP A 17 -12.43 -7.00 -3.12
C ASP A 17 -11.27 -6.15 -3.66
N LEU A 18 -10.65 -5.32 -2.82
CA LEU A 18 -9.51 -4.48 -3.18
C LEU A 18 -8.27 -5.32 -3.53
N LEU A 19 -8.04 -6.41 -2.77
CA LEU A 19 -6.97 -7.37 -3.03
C LEU A 19 -7.19 -8.11 -4.35
N HIS A 20 -8.43 -8.52 -4.65
CA HIS A 20 -8.78 -9.16 -5.92
C HIS A 20 -8.55 -8.26 -7.14
N GLN A 21 -8.72 -6.94 -6.99
CA GLN A 21 -8.44 -5.97 -8.06
C GLN A 21 -6.95 -5.71 -8.27
N GLN A 22 -6.07 -6.17 -7.37
CA GLN A 22 -4.61 -6.10 -7.53
C GLN A 22 -4.07 -4.67 -7.76
N TYR A 23 -4.69 -3.66 -7.13
CA TYR A 23 -4.18 -2.28 -7.18
C TYR A 23 -2.78 -2.13 -6.57
N ALA A 24 -2.51 -2.93 -5.54
CA ALA A 24 -1.22 -3.11 -4.89
C ALA A 24 -1.11 -4.55 -4.40
N ILE A 25 0.10 -5.10 -4.41
CA ILE A 25 0.37 -6.51 -4.09
C ILE A 25 1.59 -6.58 -3.18
N ILE A 26 1.50 -7.37 -2.10
CA ILE A 26 2.66 -7.84 -1.34
C ILE A 26 2.99 -9.26 -1.78
N THR A 27 4.21 -9.49 -2.27
CA THR A 27 4.60 -10.78 -2.89
C THR A 27 5.28 -11.74 -1.90
N GLY A 28 5.56 -11.28 -0.68
CA GLY A 28 6.46 -11.94 0.27
C GLY A 28 7.95 -11.79 -0.05
N GLY A 29 8.28 -11.14 -1.18
CA GLY A 29 9.64 -10.78 -1.53
C GLY A 29 10.18 -9.64 -0.66
N LYS A 30 11.50 -9.62 -0.49
CA LYS A 30 12.25 -8.58 0.22
C LYS A 30 13.31 -7.99 -0.68
N SER A 31 13.67 -6.72 -0.44
CA SER A 31 14.85 -6.12 -1.04
C SER A 31 16.13 -6.83 -0.58
N GLN A 32 17.27 -6.49 -1.17
CA GLN A 32 18.58 -6.99 -0.73
C GLN A 32 18.88 -6.65 0.74
N GLU A 33 18.34 -5.54 1.23
CA GLU A 33 18.50 -5.06 2.61
C GLU A 33 17.43 -5.61 3.56
N GLY A 34 16.48 -6.42 3.05
CA GLY A 34 15.46 -7.08 3.86
C GLY A 34 14.12 -6.35 3.97
N PHE A 35 13.96 -5.19 3.31
CA PHE A 35 12.70 -4.42 3.32
C PHE A 35 11.60 -5.16 2.53
N PRO A 36 10.38 -5.33 3.08
CA PRO A 36 9.25 -5.88 2.36
C PRO A 36 8.92 -5.10 1.08
N LEU A 37 8.53 -5.84 0.03
CA LEU A 37 8.18 -5.27 -1.28
C LEU A 37 6.67 -5.15 -1.46
N ILE A 38 6.21 -3.94 -1.77
CA ILE A 38 4.83 -3.67 -2.23
C ILE A 38 4.90 -3.19 -3.67
N SER A 39 4.23 -3.91 -4.58
CA SER A 39 4.18 -3.59 -6.01
C SER A 39 2.83 -3.00 -6.38
N LEU A 40 2.84 -1.91 -7.13
CA LEU A 40 1.66 -1.27 -7.72
C LEU A 40 1.71 -1.52 -9.24
N PRO A 41 1.10 -2.62 -9.74
CA PRO A 41 1.24 -3.03 -11.13
C PRO A 41 0.49 -2.10 -12.11
N ASP A 42 0.89 -2.14 -13.38
CA ASP A 42 0.24 -1.41 -14.47
C ASP A 42 -0.98 -2.18 -15.00
N GLN A 43 -2.09 -2.14 -14.26
CA GLN A 43 -3.36 -2.81 -14.62
C GLN A 43 -4.41 -1.82 -15.19
N GLY A 44 -4.05 -0.54 -15.35
CA GLY A 44 -4.96 0.51 -15.83
C GLY A 44 -6.17 0.81 -14.92
N ASN A 45 -6.27 0.16 -13.75
CA ASN A 45 -7.40 0.28 -12.83
C ASN A 45 -7.14 1.27 -11.69
N PHE A 46 -5.89 1.64 -11.42
CA PHE A 46 -5.51 2.45 -10.26
C PHE A 46 -6.22 3.82 -10.21
N ALA A 47 -6.58 4.38 -11.37
CA ALA A 47 -7.35 5.62 -11.46
C ALA A 47 -8.77 5.50 -10.88
N ASN A 48 -9.34 4.28 -10.84
CA ASN A 48 -10.66 4.00 -10.29
C ASN A 48 -10.64 3.77 -8.77
N LEU A 49 -9.45 3.59 -8.19
CA LEU A 49 -9.30 3.35 -6.76
C LEU A 49 -9.59 4.65 -5.99
N SER A 50 -10.57 4.61 -5.09
CA SER A 50 -10.89 5.76 -4.23
C SER A 50 -9.78 6.01 -3.20
N ASP A 51 -9.75 7.21 -2.62
CA ASP A 51 -8.76 7.55 -1.58
C ASP A 51 -8.96 6.70 -0.31
N ALA A 52 -10.23 6.52 0.10
CA ALA A 52 -10.58 5.71 1.26
C ALA A 52 -10.22 4.23 1.06
N ASP A 53 -10.46 3.68 -0.13
CA ASP A 53 -10.10 2.30 -0.44
C ASP A 53 -8.60 2.12 -0.55
N TYR A 54 -7.89 3.08 -1.14
CA TYR A 54 -6.43 3.06 -1.15
C TYR A 54 -5.87 3.06 0.28
N GLN A 55 -6.39 3.93 1.16
CA GLN A 55 -5.96 4.00 2.56
C GLN A 55 -6.18 2.66 3.29
N LYS A 56 -7.36 2.04 3.13
CA LYS A 56 -7.63 0.71 3.71
C LYS A 56 -6.69 -0.35 3.16
N LEU A 57 -6.48 -0.35 1.85
CA LEU A 57 -5.60 -1.31 1.17
C LEU A 57 -4.17 -1.20 1.69
N VAL A 58 -3.59 0.01 1.74
CA VAL A 58 -2.22 0.17 2.21
C VAL A 58 -2.08 -0.16 3.69
N LEU A 59 -3.06 0.23 4.53
CA LEU A 59 -3.05 -0.10 5.95
C LEU A 59 -3.02 -1.61 6.17
N TYR A 60 -3.85 -2.36 5.43
CA TYR A 60 -3.82 -3.82 5.46
C TYR A 60 -2.50 -4.39 4.93
N LEU A 61 -2.03 -3.94 3.77
CA LEU A 61 -0.79 -4.48 3.19
C LEU A 61 0.43 -4.24 4.09
N THR A 62 0.48 -3.11 4.81
CA THR A 62 1.56 -2.82 5.75
C THR A 62 1.43 -3.55 7.08
N SER A 63 0.26 -4.10 7.42
CA SER A 63 0.09 -4.95 8.62
C SER A 63 0.44 -6.42 8.38
N VAL A 64 0.62 -6.84 7.11
CA VAL A 64 0.96 -8.23 6.77
C VAL A 64 2.37 -8.63 7.23
N PRO A 65 3.44 -7.84 7.03
CA PRO A 65 4.75 -8.14 7.62
C PRO A 65 4.72 -8.07 9.14
N SER A 66 5.68 -8.71 9.79
CA SER A 66 5.86 -8.57 11.23
C SER A 66 6.15 -7.11 11.61
N MET A 67 5.83 -6.72 12.84
CA MET A 67 6.09 -5.37 13.36
C MET A 67 7.56 -4.94 13.16
N GLN A 68 8.50 -5.88 13.34
CA GLN A 68 9.94 -5.66 13.13
C GLN A 68 10.27 -5.34 11.67
N GLU A 69 9.58 -5.99 10.72
CA GLU A 69 9.76 -5.71 9.29
C GLU A 69 9.09 -4.40 8.87
N ALA A 70 7.91 -4.10 9.43
CA ALA A 70 7.21 -2.85 9.19
C ALA A 70 8.00 -1.64 9.73
N ASP A 71 8.64 -1.78 10.89
CA ASP A 71 9.49 -0.76 11.52
C ASP A 71 10.74 -0.43 10.68
N MET A 72 11.26 -1.40 9.91
CA MET A 72 12.33 -1.14 8.95
C MET A 72 11.86 -0.29 7.77
N GLY A 73 10.57 -0.33 7.45
CA GLY A 73 9.98 0.36 6.31
C GLY A 73 9.81 -0.55 5.08
N PHE A 74 9.35 0.04 3.99
CA PHE A 74 8.90 -0.68 2.80
C PHE A 74 9.58 -0.15 1.54
N VAL A 75 9.77 -1.02 0.56
CA VAL A 75 10.16 -0.63 -0.79
C VAL A 75 8.94 -0.73 -1.71
N LEU A 76 8.57 0.40 -2.29
CA LEU A 76 7.45 0.52 -3.22
C LEU A 76 7.94 0.45 -4.66
N VAL A 77 7.39 -0.50 -5.42
CA VAL A 77 7.63 -0.60 -6.88
C VAL A 77 6.40 -0.13 -7.61
N VAL A 78 6.49 1.05 -8.23
CA VAL A 78 5.38 1.66 -8.98
C VAL A 78 5.58 1.38 -10.48
N ASP A 79 4.77 0.48 -11.04
CA ASP A 79 4.78 0.20 -12.48
C ASP A 79 3.70 1.04 -13.18
N ARG A 80 4.13 2.03 -13.97
CA ARG A 80 3.25 2.91 -14.77
C ARG A 80 3.83 3.13 -16.17
N ARG A 81 4.48 2.11 -16.73
CA ARG A 81 5.27 2.23 -17.97
C ARG A 81 4.42 2.58 -19.19
N ASN A 82 3.16 2.14 -19.24
CA ASN A 82 2.27 2.39 -20.38
C ASN A 82 1.33 3.58 -20.14
N ASP A 83 1.58 4.36 -19.09
CA ASP A 83 0.64 5.33 -18.57
C ASP A 83 1.02 6.78 -18.88
N LYS A 84 0.05 7.70 -18.77
CA LYS A 84 0.33 9.13 -18.95
C LYS A 84 1.07 9.69 -17.74
N TRP A 85 1.93 10.68 -17.94
CA TRP A 85 2.63 11.38 -16.83
C TRP A 85 1.67 11.97 -15.78
N SER A 86 0.47 12.38 -16.18
CA SER A 86 -0.57 12.81 -15.25
C SER A 86 -1.00 11.69 -14.30
N SER A 87 -1.13 10.45 -14.79
CA SER A 87 -1.46 9.27 -13.98
C SER A 87 -0.35 8.94 -12.99
N VAL A 88 0.92 9.05 -13.42
CA VAL A 88 2.09 8.88 -12.55
C VAL A 88 2.06 9.91 -11.41
N LYS A 89 1.84 11.18 -11.72
CA LYS A 89 1.70 12.25 -10.71
C LYS A 89 0.58 11.96 -9.71
N THR A 90 -0.61 11.59 -10.20
CA THR A 90 -1.74 11.24 -9.34
C THR A 90 -1.43 10.05 -8.44
N THR A 91 -0.76 9.03 -8.97
CA THR A 91 -0.32 7.85 -8.20
C THR A 91 0.65 8.27 -7.08
N LEU A 92 1.68 9.04 -7.40
CA LEU A 92 2.66 9.52 -6.41
C LEU A 92 2.02 10.43 -5.36
N LEU A 93 1.09 11.30 -5.75
CA LEU A 93 0.33 12.15 -4.81
C LEU A 93 -0.44 11.28 -3.82
N LYS A 94 -1.19 10.29 -4.34
CA LYS A 94 -1.97 9.35 -3.52
C LYS A 94 -1.07 8.57 -2.56
N ILE A 95 0.10 8.10 -3.01
CA ILE A 95 1.09 7.46 -2.13
C ILE A 95 1.54 8.44 -1.03
N SER A 96 1.93 9.68 -1.39
CA SER A 96 2.37 10.69 -0.41
C SER A 96 1.31 11.12 0.59
N SER A 97 0.04 11.08 0.22
CA SER A 97 -1.06 11.53 1.08
C SER A 97 -1.54 10.47 2.06
N PHE A 98 -1.46 9.19 1.70
CA PHE A 98 -2.15 8.12 2.46
C PHE A 98 -1.27 6.95 2.87
N PHE A 99 -0.04 6.83 2.37
CA PHE A 99 0.84 5.73 2.78
C PHE A 99 1.20 5.86 4.27
N PRO A 100 1.09 4.80 5.07
CA PRO A 100 1.36 4.86 6.50
C PRO A 100 2.88 4.87 6.73
N GLY A 101 3.48 6.06 6.74
CA GLY A 101 4.90 6.26 7.03
C GLY A 101 5.52 7.44 6.31
N VAL A 102 6.80 7.68 6.59
CA VAL A 102 7.59 8.69 5.89
C VAL A 102 8.14 8.10 4.59
N LEU A 103 7.91 8.80 3.48
CA LEU A 103 8.46 8.41 2.18
C LEU A 103 9.87 8.95 2.01
N ASN A 104 10.81 8.05 1.70
CA ASN A 104 12.17 8.37 1.29
C ASN A 104 12.31 8.05 -0.21
N VAL A 105 12.87 8.99 -0.99
CA VAL A 105 13.05 8.88 -2.45
C VAL A 105 14.53 8.85 -2.79
#